data_AF-A0A329D9N0-F1
#
_entry.id   AF-A0A329D9N0-F1
#
_cell.length_a   1.000
_cell.length_b   1.000
_cell.length_c   1.000
_cell.angle_alpha   90.00
_cell.angle_beta   90.00
_cell.angle_gamma   90.00
#
_symmetry.space_group_name_H-M   'P 1'
#
loop_
_entity.id
_entity.type
_entity.pdbx_description
1 polymer ?
#
loop_
_entity_poly.entity_id
_entity_poly.type
_entity_poly.pdbx_seq_one_letter_code
_entity_poly.pdbx_strand_id
1 'polypeptide(L)'
;MKKFLFAASLAGVIVLSGCAVSTAPLTRDQVAGKVAVRTGYPGCDGCNMVRTYAAPQLYRQQFVNDPDFHGWLDLNLQLALTNYNTAGHAQAYRIVAGVIVNGGFVDAWRTNHPEERCPTDNEVVHGYHGFHAGQGIEFWLVKSDGTYVPLGHVADMNGETIKNLECFNSTGSGASWTQMIDLPASVLEDAYRQNQPVRIFAGKTLTKYESTSDGYKPVTVAHEVRKGLTFEFSPDYVGGFVDGLKRLGADTPAAR
;
A
#
# COMPACT_ATOMS: atom_id res chain seq x y z
N MET A 1 31.31 33.04 -55.77
CA MET A 1 32.38 32.26 -55.11
C MET A 1 32.00 32.01 -53.66
N LYS A 2 32.04 30.75 -53.22
CA LYS A 2 32.19 30.19 -51.83
C LYS A 2 31.34 30.83 -50.70
N LYS A 3 30.27 30.15 -50.27
CA LYS A 3 30.17 29.26 -49.07
C LYS A 3 30.27 30.01 -47.73
N PHE A 4 29.22 29.97 -46.92
CA PHE A 4 29.20 29.32 -45.60
C PHE A 4 27.75 29.22 -45.09
N LEU A 5 27.22 27.99 -45.03
CA LEU A 5 26.03 27.65 -44.23
C LEU A 5 26.47 27.63 -42.75
N PHE A 6 25.74 28.33 -41.89
CA PHE A 6 25.71 28.05 -40.46
C PHE A 6 24.32 27.52 -40.12
N ALA A 7 24.27 26.23 -39.79
CA ALA A 7 23.12 25.58 -39.20
C ALA A 7 23.06 25.94 -37.71
N ALA A 8 22.01 26.65 -37.30
CA ALA A 8 21.63 26.76 -35.90
C ALA A 8 20.39 25.90 -35.69
N SER A 9 20.62 24.70 -35.15
CA SER A 9 19.62 23.77 -34.66
C SER A 9 18.88 24.39 -33.49
N LEU A 10 17.67 24.89 -33.73
CA LEU A 10 16.69 25.18 -32.68
C LEU A 10 16.23 23.84 -32.10
N ALA A 11 16.87 23.43 -31.00
CA ALA A 11 16.43 22.29 -30.21
C ALA A 11 15.02 22.58 -29.70
N GLY A 12 14.05 21.85 -30.23
CA GLY A 12 12.67 21.86 -29.76
C GLY A 12 12.64 21.49 -28.29
N VAL A 13 12.22 22.44 -27.45
CA VAL A 13 11.75 22.17 -26.11
C VAL A 13 10.44 21.40 -26.27
N ILE A 14 10.56 20.07 -26.34
CA ILE A 14 9.44 19.17 -26.13
C ILE A 14 9.12 19.30 -24.64
N VAL A 15 8.18 20.19 -24.33
CA VAL A 15 7.45 20.16 -23.07
C VAL A 15 6.74 18.81 -23.06
N LEU A 16 7.36 17.82 -22.40
CA LEU A 16 6.71 16.56 -22.10
C LEU A 16 5.48 16.90 -21.27
N SER A 17 4.33 16.81 -21.94
CA SER A 17 3.00 16.81 -21.36
C SER A 17 3.01 15.94 -20.11
N GLY A 18 2.88 16.58 -18.94
CA GLY A 18 2.52 15.88 -17.73
C GLY A 18 1.26 15.08 -18.02
N CYS A 19 1.32 13.76 -17.84
CA CYS A 19 0.11 12.95 -17.80
C CYS A 19 -0.79 13.57 -16.74
N ALA A 20 -1.86 14.24 -17.18
CA ALA A 20 -2.94 14.63 -16.30
C ALA A 20 -3.42 13.34 -15.63
N VAL A 21 -3.03 13.13 -14.37
CA VAL A 21 -3.59 12.06 -13.56
C VAL A 21 -5.04 12.47 -13.38
N SER A 22 -5.93 11.88 -14.18
CA SER A 22 -7.36 12.06 -14.04
C SER A 22 -7.73 11.71 -12.61
N THR A 23 -8.02 12.73 -11.80
CA THR A 23 -8.50 12.60 -10.42
C THR A 23 -9.96 12.15 -10.37
N ALA A 24 -10.62 12.01 -11.53
CA ALA A 24 -11.97 11.46 -11.61
C ALA A 24 -11.98 9.99 -11.17
N PRO A 25 -12.92 9.58 -10.31
CA PRO A 25 -13.12 8.18 -9.96
C PRO A 25 -13.26 7.33 -11.23
N LEU A 26 -12.56 6.20 -11.28
CA LEU A 26 -12.68 5.25 -12.39
C LEU A 26 -14.08 4.62 -12.37
N THR A 27 -14.72 4.55 -13.53
CA THR A 27 -15.99 3.81 -13.66
C THR A 27 -15.74 2.30 -13.61
N ARG A 28 -16.80 1.54 -13.30
CA ARG A 28 -16.77 0.07 -13.28
C ARG A 28 -16.17 -0.55 -14.55
N ASP A 29 -16.60 -0.11 -15.73
CA ASP A 29 -16.11 -0.61 -17.01
C ASP A 29 -14.64 -0.24 -17.27
N GLN A 30 -14.23 0.96 -16.86
CA GLN A 30 -12.83 1.39 -16.98
C GLN A 30 -11.91 0.53 -16.11
N VAL A 31 -12.33 0.18 -14.90
CA VAL A 31 -11.57 -0.71 -14.03
C VAL A 31 -11.52 -2.12 -14.63
N ALA A 32 -12.65 -2.68 -15.05
CA ALA A 32 -12.74 -4.02 -15.64
C ALA A 32 -11.88 -4.17 -16.91
N GLY A 33 -11.86 -3.14 -17.76
CA GLY A 33 -11.05 -3.10 -18.97
C GLY A 33 -9.53 -3.03 -18.70
N LYS A 34 -9.14 -2.49 -17.54
CA LYS A 34 -7.74 -2.29 -17.16
C LYS A 34 -7.18 -3.36 -16.21
N VAL A 35 -7.99 -4.32 -15.75
CA VAL A 35 -7.46 -5.47 -15.01
C VAL A 35 -6.44 -6.20 -15.88
N ALA A 36 -5.22 -6.30 -15.39
CA ALA A 36 -4.09 -6.89 -16.11
C ALA A 36 -3.70 -8.23 -15.49
N VAL A 37 -3.34 -9.20 -16.33
CA VAL A 37 -2.79 -10.49 -15.89
C VAL A 37 -1.26 -10.43 -16.01
N ARG A 38 -0.58 -10.78 -14.93
CA ARG A 38 0.86 -10.97 -14.88
C ARG A 38 1.14 -12.43 -14.56
N THR A 39 2.04 -13.04 -15.32
CA THR A 39 2.46 -14.44 -15.14
C THR A 39 3.89 -14.48 -14.61
N GLY A 40 4.12 -15.33 -13.61
CA GLY A 40 5.43 -15.49 -12.99
C GLY A 40 5.89 -14.31 -12.13
N TYR A 41 7.12 -14.42 -11.62
CA TYR A 41 7.85 -13.36 -10.93
C TYR A 41 9.37 -13.56 -11.11
N PRO A 42 10.19 -12.52 -10.88
CA PRO A 42 11.65 -12.63 -11.02
C PRO A 42 12.23 -13.71 -10.10
N GLY A 43 12.97 -14.68 -10.66
CA GLY A 43 13.74 -15.65 -9.89
C GLY A 43 13.09 -17.01 -9.60
N CYS A 44 12.03 -17.42 -10.31
CA CYS A 44 11.37 -18.71 -10.06
C CYS A 44 11.34 -19.67 -11.24
N ASP A 45 11.74 -20.92 -10.95
CA ASP A 45 11.58 -22.07 -11.82
C ASP A 45 10.14 -22.63 -11.74
N GLY A 46 9.48 -22.84 -12.88
CA GLY A 46 8.09 -23.34 -12.93
C GLY A 46 7.00 -22.25 -12.78
N CYS A 47 7.37 -20.98 -12.95
CA CYS A 47 6.52 -19.82 -12.71
C CYS A 47 5.38 -19.58 -13.72
N ASN A 48 5.21 -20.45 -14.72
CA ASN A 48 4.08 -20.39 -15.66
C ASN A 48 2.72 -20.61 -14.96
N MET A 49 2.72 -21.18 -13.76
CA MET A 49 1.51 -21.43 -12.96
C MET A 49 1.12 -20.25 -12.05
N VAL A 50 2.02 -19.30 -11.81
CA VAL A 50 1.73 -18.15 -10.95
C VAL A 50 1.05 -17.07 -11.78
N ARG A 51 -0.14 -16.66 -11.34
CA ARG A 51 -0.96 -15.65 -12.00
C ARG A 51 -1.38 -14.60 -10.99
N THR A 52 -1.12 -13.35 -11.34
CA THR A 52 -1.59 -12.19 -10.60
C THR A 52 -2.48 -11.35 -11.51
N TYR A 53 -3.74 -11.20 -11.14
CA TYR A 53 -4.69 -10.31 -11.76
C TYR A 53 -4.71 -9.02 -10.94
N ALA A 54 -4.30 -7.89 -11.51
CA ALA A 54 -4.19 -6.63 -10.78
C ALA A 54 -5.10 -5.55 -11.39
N ALA A 55 -5.87 -4.89 -10.55
CA ALA A 55 -6.61 -3.68 -10.91
C ALA A 55 -5.67 -2.47 -11.06
N PRO A 56 -6.12 -1.37 -11.68
CA PRO A 56 -5.35 -0.13 -11.75
C PRO A 56 -4.98 0.41 -10.37
N GLN A 57 -3.76 0.91 -10.21
CA GLN A 57 -3.35 1.56 -8.97
C GLN A 57 -4.15 2.83 -8.72
N LEU A 58 -4.47 3.05 -7.45
CA LEU A 58 -5.05 4.29 -6.97
C LEU A 58 -4.11 4.95 -5.98
N TYR A 59 -3.88 6.24 -6.18
CA TYR A 59 -2.97 7.04 -5.36
C TYR A 59 -3.74 7.87 -4.34
N ARG A 60 -3.23 7.94 -3.10
CA ARG A 60 -3.68 8.89 -2.09
C ARG A 60 -2.53 9.31 -1.18
N GLN A 61 -2.56 10.58 -0.79
CA GLN A 61 -1.58 11.19 0.09
C GLN A 61 -2.28 11.86 1.26
N GLN A 62 -1.66 11.79 2.43
CA GLN A 62 -2.09 12.51 3.62
C GLN A 62 -0.87 13.12 4.32
N PHE A 63 -0.93 14.42 4.61
CA PHE A 63 -0.01 15.07 5.53
C PHE A 63 -0.68 15.22 6.89
N VAL A 64 0.03 14.85 7.96
CA VAL A 64 -0.37 15.02 9.35
C VAL A 64 0.57 16.03 9.99
N ASN A 65 0.00 17.04 10.64
CA ASN A 65 0.72 18.15 11.24
C ASN A 65 0.17 18.41 12.65
N ASP A 66 0.30 17.40 13.51
CA ASP A 66 -0.12 17.46 14.91
C ASP A 66 1.08 17.79 15.78
N PRO A 67 0.95 18.53 16.90
CA PRO A 67 2.08 18.91 17.75
C PRO A 67 3.05 17.77 18.09
N ASP A 68 2.51 16.57 18.31
CA ASP A 68 3.23 15.36 18.72
C ASP A 68 3.50 14.39 17.55
N PHE A 69 3.06 14.71 16.32
CA PHE A 69 3.21 13.85 15.15
C PHE A 69 3.16 14.63 13.83
N HIS A 70 4.28 14.65 13.11
CA HIS A 70 4.43 15.38 11.84
C HIS A 70 4.98 14.48 10.75
N GLY A 71 4.29 14.36 9.63
CA GLY A 71 4.77 13.57 8.49
C GLY A 71 3.71 13.38 7.41
N TRP A 72 4.14 12.93 6.23
CA TRP A 72 3.25 12.50 5.16
C TRP A 72 3.32 10.99 4.95
N LEU A 73 2.19 10.46 4.50
CA LEU A 73 1.98 9.08 4.08
C LEU A 73 1.34 9.11 2.70
N ASP A 74 2.04 8.53 1.73
CA ASP A 74 1.55 8.31 0.38
C ASP A 74 1.34 6.81 0.17
N LEU A 75 0.20 6.49 -0.44
CA LEU A 75 -0.19 5.12 -0.75
C LEU A 75 -0.58 5.01 -2.22
N ASN A 76 -0.01 4.00 -2.86
CA ASN A 76 -0.47 3.45 -4.12
C ASN A 76 -1.08 2.09 -3.83
N LEU A 77 -2.40 2.00 -3.75
CA LEU A 77 -3.10 0.75 -3.48
C LEU A 77 -3.71 0.19 -4.77
N GLN A 78 -3.65 -1.13 -4.92
CA GLN A 78 -4.36 -1.86 -5.97
C GLN A 78 -4.93 -3.15 -5.40
N LEU A 79 -6.14 -3.50 -5.83
CA LEU A 79 -6.67 -4.84 -5.60
C LEU A 79 -5.98 -5.83 -6.55
N ALA A 80 -5.64 -6.99 -6.00
CA ALA A 80 -5.08 -8.09 -6.76
C ALA A 80 -5.72 -9.43 -6.38
N LEU A 81 -5.78 -10.35 -7.33
CA LEU A 81 -6.06 -11.76 -7.10
C LEU A 81 -4.82 -12.53 -7.54
N THR A 82 -4.22 -13.27 -6.63
CA THR A 82 -2.98 -14.00 -6.93
C THR A 82 -2.91 -15.31 -6.19
N ASN A 83 -2.31 -16.30 -6.85
CA ASN A 83 -1.87 -17.55 -6.25
C ASN A 83 -0.39 -17.53 -5.85
N TYR A 84 0.19 -16.33 -5.76
CA TYR A 84 1.52 -16.12 -5.25
C TYR A 84 1.59 -16.46 -3.77
N ASN A 85 2.57 -17.29 -3.40
CA ASN A 85 2.80 -17.81 -2.04
C ASN A 85 1.54 -18.38 -1.36
N THR A 86 0.70 -19.08 -2.13
CA THR A 86 -0.47 -19.79 -1.59
C THR A 86 -0.26 -21.29 -1.64
N ALA A 87 -0.72 -21.98 -0.61
CA ALA A 87 -0.69 -23.44 -0.56
C ALA A 87 -1.48 -24.03 -1.73
N GLY A 88 -0.86 -24.93 -2.49
CA GLY A 88 -1.50 -25.59 -3.63
C GLY A 88 -1.93 -24.66 -4.76
N HIS A 89 -1.32 -23.47 -4.88
CA HIS A 89 -1.66 -22.48 -5.92
C HIS A 89 -3.10 -21.96 -5.89
N ALA A 90 -3.76 -22.00 -4.72
CA ALA A 90 -5.07 -21.41 -4.55
C ALA A 90 -5.03 -19.88 -4.76
N GLN A 91 -6.03 -19.32 -5.45
CA GLN A 91 -6.11 -17.87 -5.63
C GLN A 91 -6.53 -17.19 -4.32
N ALA A 92 -5.94 -16.04 -4.02
CA ALA A 92 -6.25 -15.24 -2.84
C ALA A 92 -6.35 -13.76 -3.21
N TYR A 93 -7.31 -13.06 -2.61
CA TYR A 93 -7.40 -11.61 -2.76
C TYR A 93 -6.36 -10.92 -1.91
N ARG A 94 -5.70 -9.92 -2.50
CA ARG A 94 -4.62 -9.16 -1.88
C ARG A 94 -4.81 -7.68 -2.16
N ILE A 95 -4.27 -6.85 -1.27
CA ILE A 95 -3.94 -5.47 -1.58
C ILE A 95 -2.44 -5.42 -1.83
N VAL A 96 -2.03 -4.91 -2.98
CA VAL A 96 -0.62 -4.53 -3.19
C VAL A 96 -0.50 -3.05 -2.85
N ALA A 97 0.32 -2.75 -1.86
CA ALA A 97 0.54 -1.41 -1.36
C ALA A 97 1.95 -0.94 -1.71
N GLY A 98 2.06 0.10 -2.52
CA GLY A 98 3.25 0.94 -2.56
C GLY A 98 3.11 2.00 -1.48
N VAL A 99 4.04 2.04 -0.54
CA VAL A 99 4.03 2.94 0.61
C VAL A 99 5.21 3.89 0.47
N ILE A 100 4.96 5.17 0.72
CA ILE A 100 6.01 6.16 0.87
C ILE A 100 5.69 7.02 2.09
N VAL A 101 6.65 7.22 2.96
CA VAL A 101 6.45 7.90 4.25
C VAL A 101 7.59 8.83 4.58
N ASN A 102 7.34 9.84 5.40
CA ASN A 102 8.38 10.61 6.09
C ASN A 102 7.99 10.97 7.54
N GLY A 103 8.92 11.62 8.26
CA GLY A 103 8.63 12.20 9.59
C GLY A 103 8.19 11.16 10.61
N GLY A 104 7.14 11.44 11.38
CA GLY A 104 6.61 10.55 12.42
C GLY A 104 6.13 9.18 11.91
N PHE A 105 5.90 9.04 10.60
CA PHE A 105 5.62 7.73 9.98
C PHE A 105 6.87 6.87 9.79
N VAL A 106 8.08 7.44 9.89
CA VAL A 106 9.38 6.77 9.71
C VAL A 106 9.99 6.28 11.03
N ASP A 107 9.58 6.84 12.18
CA ASP A 107 10.19 6.56 13.51
C ASP A 107 10.12 5.09 13.97
N ALA A 108 9.48 4.25 13.17
CA ALA A 108 9.40 2.79 13.25
C ALA A 108 10.73 2.05 13.38
N TRP A 109 11.74 2.41 12.56
CA TRP A 109 13.00 1.65 12.49
C TRP A 109 14.18 2.41 13.11
N ARG A 110 14.09 3.75 13.22
CA ARG A 110 15.14 4.58 13.83
C ARG A 110 15.31 4.34 15.34
N THR A 111 14.31 3.79 16.01
CA THR A 111 14.34 3.55 17.46
C THR A 111 15.23 2.36 17.87
N ASN A 112 15.45 1.39 16.98
CA ASN A 112 16.22 0.18 17.29
C ASN A 112 17.60 0.11 16.59
N HIS A 113 17.90 1.05 15.69
CA HIS A 113 19.21 1.22 15.06
C HIS A 113 19.70 2.66 15.24
N PRO A 114 20.63 2.92 16.18
CA PRO A 114 21.20 4.25 16.41
C PRO A 114 22.12 4.71 15.28
N GLU A 115 22.53 3.80 14.40
CA GLU A 115 23.16 4.14 13.13
C GLU A 115 22.07 4.70 12.21
N GLU A 116 22.17 5.96 11.82
CA GLU A 116 21.23 6.65 10.93
C GLU A 116 21.25 6.11 9.48
N ARG A 117 21.28 4.79 9.31
CA ARG A 117 21.33 4.10 8.01
C ARG A 117 20.00 3.45 7.69
N CYS A 118 19.74 3.29 6.39
CA CYS A 118 18.65 2.45 5.92
C CYS A 118 18.88 1.00 6.38
N PRO A 119 17.85 0.29 6.87
CA PRO A 119 17.98 -1.14 7.12
C PRO A 119 18.23 -1.87 5.79
N THR A 120 19.09 -2.87 5.83
CA THR A 120 19.37 -3.77 4.72
C THR A 120 18.20 -4.71 4.50
N ASP A 121 18.05 -5.24 3.29
CA ASP A 121 16.99 -6.23 2.98
C ASP A 121 16.98 -7.39 3.98
N ASN A 122 18.16 -7.90 4.38
CA ASN A 122 18.26 -8.98 5.36
C ASN A 122 17.69 -8.64 6.74
N GLU A 123 17.81 -7.37 7.18
CA GLU A 123 17.27 -6.90 8.47
C GLU A 123 15.73 -6.82 8.43
N VAL A 124 15.16 -6.44 7.28
CA VAL A 124 13.72 -6.35 7.06
C VAL A 124 13.08 -7.73 6.87
N VAL A 125 13.77 -8.64 6.17
CA VAL A 125 13.27 -9.95 5.76
C VAL A 125 13.24 -10.98 6.89
N HIS A 126 14.27 -11.03 7.75
CA HIS A 126 14.47 -12.16 8.68
C HIS A 126 14.17 -11.88 10.16
N GLY A 127 13.75 -10.66 10.53
CA GLY A 127 13.70 -10.37 11.97
C GLY A 127 13.07 -9.07 12.42
N TYR A 128 12.71 -8.13 11.53
CA TYR A 128 11.99 -6.94 11.98
C TYR A 128 10.49 -7.22 12.14
N HIS A 129 10.15 -8.03 13.14
CA HIS A 129 8.80 -8.06 13.71
C HIS A 129 8.32 -6.65 14.05
N GLY A 130 9.22 -5.72 14.43
CA GLY A 130 8.88 -4.32 14.71
C GLY A 130 8.29 -3.55 13.52
N PHE A 131 8.64 -3.88 12.27
CA PHE A 131 8.09 -3.18 11.11
C PHE A 131 6.56 -3.35 11.00
N HIS A 132 6.05 -4.50 11.44
CA HIS A 132 4.63 -4.85 11.41
C HIS A 132 3.98 -4.95 12.81
N ALA A 133 4.77 -4.94 13.90
CA ALA A 133 4.31 -5.03 15.28
C ALA A 133 4.33 -3.66 15.95
N GLY A 134 3.43 -2.76 15.52
CA GLY A 134 3.19 -1.47 16.15
C GLY A 134 4.27 -0.40 15.92
N GLN A 135 5.35 -0.70 15.18
CA GLN A 135 6.37 0.31 14.90
C GLN A 135 6.24 0.91 13.49
N GLY A 136 5.87 0.16 12.44
CA GLY A 136 5.70 0.66 11.06
C GLY A 136 4.27 1.01 10.62
N ILE A 137 4.02 0.98 9.30
CA ILE A 137 2.69 1.23 8.71
C ILE A 137 1.88 -0.08 8.71
N GLU A 138 0.85 -0.07 9.52
CA GLU A 138 -0.13 -1.14 9.68
C GLU A 138 -1.34 -0.88 8.76
N PHE A 139 -2.06 -1.94 8.41
CA PHE A 139 -3.25 -1.88 7.55
C PHE A 139 -4.44 -2.50 8.27
N TRP A 140 -5.58 -1.83 8.21
CA TRP A 140 -6.82 -2.27 8.81
C TRP A 140 -7.98 -2.16 7.83
N LEU A 141 -8.85 -3.14 7.86
CA LEU A 141 -10.19 -3.00 7.32
C LEU A 141 -10.99 -2.07 8.23
N VAL A 142 -11.62 -1.05 7.66
CA VAL A 142 -12.58 -0.19 8.36
C VAL A 142 -13.98 -0.73 8.10
N LYS A 143 -14.62 -1.25 9.14
CA LYS A 143 -15.99 -1.75 9.07
C LYS A 143 -17.01 -0.60 9.00
N SER A 144 -18.25 -0.94 8.62
CA SER A 144 -19.36 0.02 8.53
C SER A 144 -19.71 0.69 9.85
N ASP A 145 -19.46 0.01 10.98
CA ASP A 145 -19.62 0.53 12.34
C ASP A 145 -18.44 1.40 12.82
N GLY A 146 -17.44 1.63 11.96
CA GLY A 146 -16.25 2.43 12.26
C GLY A 146 -15.15 1.67 12.99
N THR A 147 -15.33 0.37 13.26
CA THR A 147 -14.29 -0.46 13.90
C THR A 147 -13.18 -0.84 12.92
N TYR A 148 -11.98 -1.04 13.46
CA TYR A 148 -10.79 -1.41 12.71
C TYR A 148 -10.46 -2.88 12.94
N VAL A 149 -10.29 -3.65 11.87
CA VAL A 149 -9.82 -5.04 11.93
C VAL A 149 -8.45 -5.12 11.27
N PRO A 150 -7.39 -5.58 11.98
CA PRO A 150 -6.06 -5.66 11.41
C PRO A 150 -6.03 -6.65 10.25
N LEU A 151 -5.32 -6.29 9.19
CA LEU A 151 -5.08 -7.14 8.04
C LEU A 151 -3.69 -7.76 8.11
N GLY A 152 -3.57 -9.01 7.69
CA GLY A 152 -2.30 -9.74 7.72
C GLY A 152 -1.37 -9.36 6.57
N HIS A 153 -0.08 -9.33 6.84
CA HIS A 153 0.95 -9.18 5.80
C HIS A 153 1.23 -10.52 5.14
N VAL A 154 1.59 -10.49 3.86
CA VAL A 154 1.83 -11.68 3.06
C VAL A 154 3.31 -11.74 2.73
N ALA A 155 3.98 -12.75 3.27
CA ALA A 155 5.34 -13.05 2.91
C ALA A 155 5.41 -13.54 1.46
N ASP A 156 6.58 -13.42 0.88
CA ASP A 156 6.94 -13.96 -0.41
C ASP A 156 7.52 -15.40 -0.23
N MET A 157 7.94 -16.08 -1.30
CA MET A 157 8.46 -17.46 -1.17
C MET A 157 9.75 -17.55 -0.33
N ASN A 158 10.49 -16.44 -0.23
CA ASN A 158 11.73 -16.31 0.52
C ASN A 158 11.44 -15.81 1.95
N GLY A 159 10.17 -15.66 2.33
CA GLY A 159 9.76 -15.13 3.63
C GLY A 159 9.66 -13.60 3.70
N GLU A 160 9.87 -12.89 2.58
CA GLU A 160 9.94 -11.43 2.56
C GLU A 160 8.55 -10.80 2.57
N THR A 161 8.23 -9.93 3.53
CA THR A 161 6.94 -9.21 3.56
C THR A 161 7.01 -7.83 2.92
N ILE A 162 8.23 -7.30 2.75
CA ILE A 162 8.55 -5.99 2.19
C ILE A 162 9.48 -6.18 1.01
N LYS A 163 9.28 -5.40 -0.06
CA LYS A 163 10.09 -5.42 -1.28
C LYS A 163 10.45 -3.99 -1.70
N ASN A 164 11.61 -3.84 -2.33
CA ASN A 164 12.09 -2.56 -2.89
C ASN A 164 12.14 -1.45 -1.83
N LEU A 165 12.68 -1.75 -0.64
CA LEU A 165 12.85 -0.71 0.38
C LEU A 165 13.93 0.27 -0.08
N GLU A 166 13.57 1.55 -0.17
CA GLU A 166 14.49 2.62 -0.50
C GLU A 166 14.33 3.76 0.50
N CYS A 167 15.42 4.12 1.20
CA CYS A 167 15.45 5.28 2.08
C CYS A 167 15.96 6.51 1.35
N PHE A 168 15.36 7.67 1.65
CA PHE A 168 15.74 8.92 1.02
C PHE A 168 16.97 9.54 1.71
N ASN A 169 17.98 9.94 0.95
CA ASN A 169 19.28 10.41 1.47
C ASN A 169 19.27 11.87 2.00
N SER A 170 18.14 12.42 2.45
CA SER A 170 18.01 13.82 2.91
C SER A 170 17.47 13.93 4.34
N THR A 171 17.79 15.01 5.05
CA THR A 171 17.43 15.22 6.46
C THR A 171 15.90 15.26 6.66
N GLY A 172 15.35 14.42 7.56
CA GLY A 172 13.90 14.09 7.63
C GLY A 172 13.51 12.85 6.80
N SER A 173 14.52 12.08 6.41
CA SER A 173 14.55 10.99 5.42
C SER A 173 13.38 10.03 5.52
N GLY A 174 12.50 10.13 4.53
CA GLY A 174 11.47 9.14 4.28
C GLY A 174 12.01 7.79 3.83
N ALA A 175 11.11 6.83 3.64
CA ALA A 175 11.39 5.66 2.82
C ALA A 175 10.19 5.30 1.98
N SER A 176 10.46 4.49 0.96
CA SER A 176 9.46 3.84 0.14
C SER A 176 9.64 2.34 0.13
N TRP A 177 8.54 1.60 0.01
CA TRP A 177 8.58 0.16 -0.22
C TRP A 177 7.29 -0.32 -0.85
N THR A 178 7.28 -1.60 -1.21
CA THR A 178 6.10 -2.33 -1.66
C THR A 178 5.81 -3.51 -0.74
N GLN A 179 4.54 -3.80 -0.49
CA GLN A 179 4.13 -4.96 0.30
C GLN A 179 2.79 -5.50 -0.15
N MET A 180 2.50 -6.74 0.25
CA MET A 180 1.21 -7.40 0.01
C MET A 180 0.49 -7.65 1.33
N ILE A 181 -0.81 -7.37 1.32
CA ILE A 181 -1.70 -7.52 2.46
C ILE A 181 -2.80 -8.51 2.08
N ASP A 182 -3.11 -9.43 2.97
CA ASP A 182 -4.23 -10.35 2.83
C ASP A 182 -5.55 -9.60 2.91
N LEU A 183 -6.42 -9.82 1.92
CA LEU A 183 -7.79 -9.31 1.94
C LEU A 183 -8.73 -10.52 1.98
N PRO A 184 -9.49 -10.72 3.07
CA PRO A 184 -10.40 -11.86 3.16
C PRO A 184 -11.39 -11.88 2.00
N ALA A 185 -11.61 -13.05 1.40
CA ALA A 185 -12.52 -13.20 0.26
C ALA A 185 -13.94 -12.70 0.58
N SER A 186 -14.43 -12.98 1.79
CA SER A 186 -15.72 -12.49 2.27
C SER A 186 -15.85 -10.97 2.21
N VAL A 187 -14.78 -10.21 2.50
CA VAL A 187 -14.81 -8.74 2.44
C VAL A 187 -15.08 -8.25 1.03
N LEU A 188 -14.35 -8.79 0.05
CA LEU A 188 -14.49 -8.34 -1.34
C LEU A 188 -15.80 -8.85 -1.97
N GLU A 189 -16.17 -10.10 -1.69
CA GLU A 189 -17.41 -10.69 -2.20
C GLU A 189 -18.65 -10.00 -1.63
N ASP A 190 -18.66 -9.69 -0.33
CA ASP A 190 -19.76 -8.97 0.29
C ASP A 190 -19.85 -7.54 -0.23
N ALA A 191 -18.71 -6.85 -0.39
CA ALA A 191 -18.67 -5.52 -0.97
C ALA A 191 -19.21 -5.51 -2.41
N TYR A 192 -18.80 -6.50 -3.22
CA TYR A 192 -19.33 -6.68 -4.58
C TYR A 192 -20.84 -6.96 -4.58
N ARG A 193 -21.30 -7.91 -3.76
CA ARG A 193 -22.71 -8.32 -3.70
C ARG A 193 -23.63 -7.20 -3.21
N GLN A 194 -23.16 -6.40 -2.25
CA GLN A 194 -23.94 -5.33 -1.62
C GLN A 194 -23.71 -3.97 -2.29
N ASN A 195 -22.88 -3.90 -3.33
CA ASN A 195 -22.46 -2.67 -3.98
C ASN A 195 -21.94 -1.62 -2.98
N GLN A 196 -21.08 -2.07 -2.06
CA GLN A 196 -20.48 -1.26 -1.00
C GLN A 196 -18.98 -1.05 -1.25
N PRO A 197 -18.40 0.05 -0.74
CA PRO A 197 -16.96 0.25 -0.80
C PRO A 197 -16.21 -0.69 0.13
N VAL A 198 -14.93 -0.94 -0.17
CA VAL A 198 -13.97 -1.51 0.78
C VAL A 198 -13.09 -0.38 1.29
N ARG A 199 -13.09 -0.16 2.60
CA ARG A 199 -12.32 0.91 3.25
C ARG A 199 -11.13 0.32 3.99
N ILE A 200 -9.95 0.86 3.70
CA ILE A 200 -8.68 0.44 4.29
C ILE A 200 -8.08 1.64 4.99
N PHE A 201 -7.84 1.53 6.29
CA PHE A 201 -7.01 2.48 7.00
C PHE A 201 -5.57 1.99 6.95
N ALA A 202 -4.65 2.88 6.63
CA ALA A 202 -3.23 2.62 6.74
C ALA A 202 -2.58 3.73 7.55
N GLY A 203 -1.71 3.34 8.47
CA GLY A 203 -1.11 4.30 9.38
C GLY A 203 -0.42 3.62 10.54
N LYS A 204 -0.31 4.36 11.64
CA LYS A 204 0.38 3.92 12.86
C LYS A 204 -0.49 4.16 14.08
N THR A 205 -0.39 3.24 15.03
CA THR A 205 -0.94 3.42 16.38
C THR A 205 0.09 4.13 17.27
N LEU A 206 -0.31 5.22 17.92
CA LEU A 206 0.51 5.99 18.85
C LEU A 206 -0.07 5.85 20.26
N THR A 207 0.79 5.63 21.25
CA THR A 207 0.39 5.70 22.66
C THR A 207 0.58 7.12 23.16
N LYS A 208 -0.52 7.79 23.52
CA LYS A 208 -0.52 9.11 24.15
C LYS A 208 -0.77 8.96 25.64
N TYR A 209 0.03 9.62 26.46
CA TYR A 209 -0.15 9.66 27.90
C TYR A 209 -0.80 10.98 28.30
N GLU A 210 -1.95 10.91 28.97
CA GLU A 210 -2.65 12.07 29.48
C GLU A 210 -2.65 12.03 31.00
N SER A 211 -2.16 13.11 31.62
CA SER A 211 -2.23 13.29 33.07
C SER A 211 -3.61 13.81 33.44
N THR A 212 -4.32 13.01 34.22
CA THR A 212 -5.62 13.34 34.83
C THR A 212 -5.51 13.27 36.36
N SER A 213 -6.60 13.55 37.07
CA SER A 213 -6.72 13.36 38.51
C SER A 213 -7.89 12.42 38.78
N ASP A 214 -7.70 11.44 39.64
CA ASP A 214 -8.80 10.58 40.13
C ASP A 214 -9.60 11.24 41.28
N GLY A 215 -9.33 12.51 41.56
CA GLY A 215 -9.88 13.28 42.68
C GLY A 215 -8.99 13.29 43.92
N TYR A 216 -7.95 12.46 43.99
CA TYR A 216 -7.03 12.38 45.14
C TYR A 216 -5.55 12.38 44.73
N LYS A 217 -5.21 11.83 43.57
CA LYS A 217 -3.85 11.74 43.05
C LYS A 217 -3.80 12.03 41.54
N PRO A 218 -2.69 12.58 41.04
CA PRO A 218 -2.41 12.57 39.62
C PRO A 218 -2.31 11.13 39.12
N VAL A 219 -3.04 10.82 38.06
CA VAL A 219 -3.00 9.53 37.35
C VAL A 219 -2.60 9.79 35.92
N THR A 220 -1.74 8.95 35.36
CA THR A 220 -1.40 8.99 33.93
C THR A 220 -2.15 7.87 33.23
N VAL A 221 -2.98 8.22 32.26
CA VAL A 221 -3.74 7.25 31.45
C VAL A 221 -3.12 7.19 30.05
N ALA A 222 -2.89 5.97 29.58
CA ALA A 222 -2.44 5.72 28.22
C ALA A 222 -3.66 5.57 27.29
N HIS A 223 -3.66 6.31 26.19
CA HIS A 223 -4.66 6.26 25.13
C HIS A 223 -3.99 5.91 23.81
N GLU A 224 -4.57 4.99 23.06
CA GLU A 224 -4.11 4.70 21.70
C GLU A 224 -4.80 5.64 20.70
N VAL A 225 -4.00 6.31 19.88
CA VAL A 225 -4.45 7.20 18.82
C VAL A 225 -3.86 6.73 17.50
N ARG A 226 -4.70 6.50 16.49
CA ARG A 226 -4.24 6.14 15.15
C ARG A 226 -4.02 7.39 14.30
N LYS A 227 -2.85 7.49 13.68
CA LYS A 227 -2.50 8.54 12.69
C LYS A 227 -2.22 7.89 11.35
N GLY A 228 -2.80 8.42 10.29
CA GLY A 228 -2.74 7.78 8.97
C GLY A 228 -3.82 8.28 8.04
N LEU A 229 -4.17 7.46 7.07
CA LEU A 229 -5.16 7.79 6.06
C LEU A 229 -6.15 6.64 5.84
N THR A 230 -7.41 7.00 5.62
CA THR A 230 -8.42 6.06 5.14
C THR A 230 -8.49 6.13 3.63
N PHE A 231 -8.27 4.99 3.00
CA PHE A 231 -8.39 4.74 1.60
C PHE A 231 -9.73 4.03 1.30
N GLU A 232 -10.40 4.39 0.21
CA GLU A 232 -11.65 3.74 -0.21
C GLU A 232 -11.51 3.17 -1.62
N PHE A 233 -11.68 1.85 -1.76
CA PHE A 233 -12.02 1.24 -3.04
C PHE A 233 -13.52 1.39 -3.24
N SER A 234 -13.92 2.25 -4.18
CA SER A 234 -15.33 2.53 -4.46
C SER A 234 -16.08 1.27 -4.91
N PRO A 235 -17.43 1.24 -4.83
CA PRO A 235 -18.24 0.15 -5.37
C PRO A 235 -17.94 -0.13 -6.85
N ASP A 236 -17.74 0.92 -7.65
CA ASP A 236 -17.35 0.81 -9.07
C ASP A 236 -15.98 0.15 -9.23
N TYR A 237 -15.02 0.47 -8.38
CA TYR A 237 -13.69 -0.13 -8.43
C TYR A 237 -13.72 -1.62 -8.04
N VAL A 238 -14.43 -1.96 -6.97
CA VAL A 238 -14.62 -3.36 -6.53
C VAL A 238 -15.38 -4.15 -7.61
N GLY A 239 -16.48 -3.58 -8.11
CA GLY A 239 -17.30 -4.13 -9.19
C GLY A 239 -16.51 -4.38 -10.45
N GLY A 240 -15.73 -3.39 -10.88
CA GLY A 240 -14.95 -3.47 -12.10
C GLY A 240 -13.81 -4.47 -11.97
N PHE A 241 -13.19 -4.57 -10.79
CA PHE A 241 -12.17 -5.58 -10.55
C PHE A 241 -12.75 -6.99 -10.67
N VAL A 242 -13.87 -7.28 -10.00
CA VAL A 242 -14.54 -8.60 -10.08
C VAL A 242 -15.01 -8.92 -11.50
N ASP A 243 -15.55 -7.96 -12.24
CA ASP A 243 -15.94 -8.17 -13.63
C ASP A 243 -14.75 -8.42 -14.54
N GLY A 244 -13.63 -7.71 -14.31
CA GLY A 244 -12.37 -7.95 -14.99
C GLY A 244 -11.84 -9.37 -14.74
N LEU A 245 -11.93 -9.87 -13.51
CA LEU A 245 -11.57 -11.24 -13.17
C LEU A 245 -12.41 -12.27 -13.93
N LYS A 246 -13.74 -12.09 -13.96
CA LYS A 246 -14.65 -12.96 -14.72
C LYS A 246 -14.33 -12.94 -16.21
N ARG A 247 -14.11 -11.76 -16.79
CA ARG A 247 -13.73 -11.58 -18.21
C ARG A 247 -12.44 -12.31 -18.55
N LEU A 248 -11.49 -12.35 -17.61
CA LEU A 248 -10.20 -13.00 -17.78
C LEU A 248 -10.19 -14.48 -17.36
N GLY A 249 -11.35 -15.04 -16.97
CA GLY A 249 -11.50 -16.43 -16.57
C GLY A 249 -10.69 -16.79 -15.32
N ALA A 250 -10.59 -15.87 -14.36
CA ALA A 250 -9.90 -16.13 -13.10
C ALA A 250 -10.74 -16.99 -12.16
N ASP A 251 -10.13 -18.00 -11.55
CA ASP A 251 -10.75 -18.78 -10.48
C ASP A 251 -10.74 -17.96 -9.19
N THR A 252 -11.91 -17.54 -8.71
CA THR A 252 -12.02 -16.74 -7.49
C THR A 252 -12.16 -17.63 -6.26
N PRO A 253 -11.46 -17.34 -5.14
CA PRO A 253 -11.67 -18.06 -3.88
C PRO A 253 -13.08 -17.78 -3.37
N ALA A 254 -13.78 -18.82 -2.93
CA ALA A 254 -15.11 -18.66 -2.32
C ALA A 254 -14.99 -18.03 -0.92
N ALA A 255 -15.92 -17.14 -0.56
CA ALA A 255 -16.16 -16.80 0.84
C ALA A 255 -16.51 -18.07 1.62
N ARG A 256 -15.72 -18.38 2.65
CA ARG A 256 -16.05 -19.40 3.66
C ARG A 256 -16.64 -18.73 4.89
#